data_AF-A0A3R7LUG8-F1
#
_entry.id   AF-A0A3R7LUG8-F1
#
_cell.length_a   1.000
_cell.length_b   1.000
_cell.length_c   1.000
_cell.angle_alpha   90.00
_cell.angle_beta   90.00
_cell.angle_gamma   90.00
#
_symmetry.space_group_name_H-M   'P 1'
#
loop_
_entity.id
_entity.type
_entity.pdbx_description
1 polymer ?
#
loop_
_entity_poly.entity_id
_entity_poly.type
_entity_poly.pdbx_seq_one_letter_code
_entity_poly.pdbx_strand_id
1 'polypeptide(L)'
;MDDTYFPDELWLDKEIQFTSPSPSAWKLTVKRTENIGLLSKKECEDYQATSSSIAVFECHRSSDPTQKADVAIYMQIPNKGTQALPPDMRRRQASDEVPKSLQEELEAYERMAEHQIDFTPQLLGFKHEKQDVDGLVPDGFISYMAYTKVPGVALGEGVYRFGDGSDIPDVDLSPDARRRIARYDIPKGLFWTMRRSERDLIRAKFNVIYRKLLAARVRIWLFPFLNNLFWDQNAQKLYINGVFAPTDGRVTWRPLDVGVWGLAVHPDEPKLGLQDDNDTDFVAAGWILKRTVARILDRLSKRKEEIMTISQCQQIGIKIVPIELEDNSTSAERPRYFQAIPRNWFVQHPIRPDYSQFVKQRTPHLLLLDEYDAEVASKTGPDATIDERLAAEPQARVQQIEMILNHHIWHALRVDMPKGQSVLIRAREWSYVNMDDSPTLSEIYLGYKPLGRRSEHPLSALFEVDEQRLPHVTMVVEHYSEEEAGEGIRTHELAYILLAMQVRYSQPEFSEYKTIPVLLLSFMTPRHGRIMEAYLEDRKLTLGVSRLYSFKTNIEAPFELFESWLLGDPVGLTSASETSDKASHEAHIA
;
A
#
# COMPACT_ATOMS: atom_id res chain seq x y z
N MET A 1 -19.41 -29.19 -33.33
CA MET A 1 -18.05 -29.71 -33.48
C MET A 1 -17.19 -28.70 -32.77
N ASP A 2 -16.52 -29.12 -31.71
CA ASP A 2 -15.61 -28.22 -31.00
C ASP A 2 -14.47 -27.89 -31.97
N ASP A 3 -14.34 -26.62 -32.35
CA ASP A 3 -13.30 -26.15 -33.25
C ASP A 3 -11.95 -26.32 -32.54
N THR A 4 -11.21 -27.39 -32.87
CA THR A 4 -9.86 -27.68 -32.37
C THR A 4 -8.86 -27.61 -33.52
N TYR A 5 -7.76 -26.90 -33.31
CA TYR A 5 -6.60 -26.88 -34.21
C TYR A 5 -5.53 -27.90 -33.80
N PHE A 6 -5.67 -28.51 -32.62
CA PHE A 6 -4.82 -29.58 -32.13
C PHE A 6 -5.59 -30.89 -31.91
N PRO A 7 -6.09 -31.56 -32.96
CA PRO A 7 -6.82 -32.82 -32.80
C PRO A 7 -5.90 -33.94 -32.27
N ASP A 8 -6.41 -34.71 -31.32
CA ASP A 8 -5.63 -35.72 -30.60
C ASP A 8 -5.02 -36.76 -31.55
N GLU A 9 -5.72 -37.12 -32.63
CA GLU A 9 -5.28 -38.10 -33.63
C GLU A 9 -4.02 -37.68 -34.41
N LEU A 10 -3.72 -36.37 -34.48
CA LEU A 10 -2.55 -35.84 -35.17
C LEU A 10 -1.39 -35.51 -34.23
N TRP A 11 -1.69 -35.26 -32.95
CA TRP A 11 -0.72 -34.68 -32.01
C TRP A 11 -0.29 -35.64 -30.91
N LEU A 12 -1.17 -36.53 -30.44
CA LEU A 12 -0.76 -37.52 -29.44
C LEU A 12 0.25 -38.49 -30.03
N ASP A 13 1.15 -38.98 -29.19
CA ASP A 13 2.29 -39.84 -29.53
C ASP A 13 3.37 -39.21 -30.42
N LYS A 14 3.20 -37.97 -30.88
CA LYS A 14 4.22 -37.26 -31.65
C LYS A 14 5.44 -36.99 -30.78
N GLU A 15 6.63 -37.23 -31.34
CA GLU A 15 7.90 -36.91 -30.71
C GLU A 15 8.40 -35.54 -31.16
N ILE A 16 8.73 -34.67 -30.21
CA ILE A 16 9.31 -33.35 -30.43
C ILE A 16 10.77 -33.37 -29.97
N GLN A 17 11.67 -33.04 -30.89
CA GLN A 17 13.11 -32.97 -30.64
C GLN A 17 13.55 -31.52 -30.45
N PHE A 18 14.33 -31.25 -29.41
CA PHE A 18 14.90 -29.95 -29.09
C PHE A 18 16.41 -30.02 -29.14
N THR A 19 17.05 -28.93 -29.56
CA THR A 19 18.53 -28.79 -29.60
C THR A 19 19.06 -27.81 -28.54
N SER A 20 18.22 -26.88 -28.08
CA SER A 20 18.54 -25.84 -27.09
C SER A 20 17.51 -25.86 -25.96
N PRO A 21 17.88 -25.67 -24.67
CA PRO A 21 19.24 -25.43 -24.17
C PRO A 21 20.14 -26.68 -24.18
N SER A 22 19.56 -27.87 -24.31
CA SER A 22 20.32 -29.12 -24.52
C SER A 22 19.52 -30.12 -25.37
N PRO A 23 20.18 -31.05 -26.09
CA PRO A 23 19.49 -32.06 -26.86
C PRO A 23 18.53 -32.91 -26.03
N SER A 24 17.25 -32.90 -26.39
CA SER A 24 16.22 -33.72 -25.74
C SER A 24 15.08 -34.08 -26.70
N ALA A 25 14.40 -35.19 -26.42
CA ALA A 25 13.25 -35.65 -27.20
C ALA A 25 12.11 -35.99 -26.24
N TRP A 26 10.92 -35.47 -26.55
CA TRP A 26 9.73 -35.57 -25.69
C TRP A 26 8.53 -36.04 -26.50
N LYS A 27 7.87 -37.09 -26.01
CA LYS A 27 6.69 -37.69 -26.64
C LYS A 27 5.42 -37.15 -25.99
N LEU A 28 4.52 -36.58 -26.80
CA LEU A 28 3.26 -35.99 -26.33
C LEU A 28 2.27 -37.10 -25.94
N THR A 29 1.63 -36.97 -24.78
CA THR A 29 0.74 -38.02 -24.24
C THR A 29 -0.70 -37.59 -24.03
N VAL A 30 -0.92 -36.37 -23.53
CA VAL A 30 -2.27 -35.88 -23.17
C VAL A 30 -2.35 -34.39 -23.48
N LYS A 31 -3.40 -33.95 -24.19
CA LYS A 31 -3.71 -32.52 -24.35
C LYS A 31 -4.38 -32.00 -23.08
N ARG A 32 -3.82 -30.97 -22.45
CA ARG A 32 -4.39 -30.36 -21.23
C ARG A 32 -5.35 -29.22 -21.56
N THR A 33 -4.92 -28.32 -22.43
CA THR A 33 -5.60 -27.06 -22.72
C THR A 33 -5.31 -26.64 -24.16
N GLU A 34 -6.25 -25.94 -24.76
CA GLU A 34 -6.10 -25.30 -26.06
C GLU A 34 -6.80 -23.95 -26.03
N ASN A 35 -6.07 -22.88 -26.35
CA ASN A 35 -6.56 -21.52 -26.39
C ASN A 35 -6.44 -20.97 -27.81
N ILE A 36 -7.55 -20.49 -28.38
CA ILE A 36 -7.65 -20.10 -29.78
C ILE A 36 -7.77 -18.58 -29.88
N GLY A 37 -6.69 -17.92 -30.28
CA GLY A 37 -6.65 -16.50 -30.61
C GLY A 37 -7.01 -16.26 -32.09
N LEU A 38 -8.28 -16.42 -32.43
CA LEU A 38 -8.76 -16.27 -33.81
C LEU A 38 -9.11 -14.81 -34.13
N LEU A 39 -8.28 -14.16 -34.96
CA LEU A 39 -8.42 -12.75 -35.34
C LEU A 39 -8.90 -12.60 -36.79
N SER A 40 -9.71 -11.58 -37.07
CA SER A 40 -9.99 -11.14 -38.43
C SER A 40 -8.78 -10.44 -39.05
N LYS A 41 -8.75 -10.31 -40.37
CA LYS A 41 -7.67 -9.59 -41.07
C LYS A 41 -7.48 -8.16 -40.52
N LYS A 42 -8.59 -7.47 -40.22
CA LYS A 42 -8.56 -6.12 -39.67
C LYS A 42 -7.96 -6.10 -38.26
N GLU A 43 -8.36 -7.04 -37.39
CA GLU A 43 -7.79 -7.14 -36.03
C GLU A 43 -6.30 -7.47 -36.06
N CYS A 44 -5.85 -8.31 -36.99
CA CYS A 44 -4.41 -8.56 -37.19
C CYS A 44 -3.65 -7.28 -37.55
N GLU A 45 -4.21 -6.45 -38.44
CA GLU A 45 -3.63 -5.15 -38.82
C GLU A 45 -3.66 -4.15 -37.65
N ASP A 46 -4.78 -4.05 -36.95
CA ASP A 46 -5.00 -3.10 -35.84
C ASP A 46 -4.11 -3.43 -34.63
N TYR A 47 -3.96 -4.71 -34.27
CA TYR A 47 -3.18 -5.17 -33.13
C TYR A 47 -1.72 -5.50 -33.47
N GLN A 48 -1.36 -5.45 -34.77
CA GLN A 48 -0.06 -5.92 -35.25
C GLN A 48 0.24 -7.34 -34.74
N ALA A 49 -0.76 -8.23 -34.83
CA ALA A 49 -0.72 -9.59 -34.30
C ALA A 49 -1.18 -10.60 -35.36
N THR A 50 -0.89 -11.88 -35.12
CA THR A 50 -1.30 -12.99 -35.98
C THR A 50 -2.29 -13.89 -35.27
N SER A 51 -3.28 -14.40 -36.01
CA SER A 51 -4.15 -15.46 -35.49
C SER A 51 -3.30 -16.67 -35.11
N SER A 52 -3.46 -17.16 -33.88
CA SER A 52 -2.69 -18.31 -33.37
C SER A 52 -3.50 -19.15 -32.41
N SER A 53 -3.20 -20.44 -32.36
CA SER A 53 -3.72 -21.37 -31.34
C SER A 53 -2.55 -21.86 -30.50
N ILE A 54 -2.77 -21.96 -29.18
CA ILE A 54 -1.77 -22.41 -28.22
C ILE A 54 -2.33 -23.65 -27.52
N ALA A 55 -1.64 -24.78 -27.63
CA ALA A 55 -2.00 -26.00 -26.91
C ALA A 55 -0.88 -26.44 -25.97
N VAL A 56 -1.26 -26.88 -24.77
CA VAL A 56 -0.33 -27.43 -23.78
C VAL A 56 -0.57 -28.94 -23.66
N PHE A 57 0.50 -29.71 -23.84
CA PHE A 57 0.48 -31.16 -23.75
C PHE A 57 1.34 -31.64 -22.59
N GLU A 58 0.85 -32.65 -21.87
CA GLU A 58 1.74 -33.51 -21.09
C GLU A 58 2.64 -34.31 -22.01
N CYS A 59 3.88 -34.52 -21.59
CA CYS A 59 4.82 -35.38 -22.29
C CYS A 59 5.71 -36.16 -21.33
N HIS A 60 6.39 -37.16 -21.87
CA HIS A 60 7.52 -37.80 -21.20
C HIS A 60 8.75 -37.81 -22.11
N ARG A 61 9.93 -37.92 -21.51
CA ARG A 61 11.18 -38.01 -22.27
C ARG A 61 11.21 -39.33 -23.04
N SER A 62 11.63 -39.31 -24.29
CA SER A 62 11.68 -40.52 -25.14
C SER A 62 12.67 -41.55 -24.62
N SER A 63 13.79 -41.10 -24.03
CA SER A 63 14.80 -41.97 -23.44
C SER A 63 14.44 -42.52 -22.06
N ASP A 64 13.50 -41.87 -21.36
CA ASP A 64 13.11 -42.21 -19.99
C ASP A 64 11.66 -41.77 -19.73
N PRO A 65 10.66 -42.66 -19.91
CA PRO A 65 9.26 -42.33 -19.70
C PRO A 65 8.88 -41.90 -18.28
N THR A 66 9.78 -42.06 -17.30
CA THR A 66 9.54 -41.59 -15.94
C THR A 66 9.73 -40.07 -15.80
N GLN A 67 10.53 -39.46 -16.68
CA GLN A 67 10.72 -38.01 -16.73
C GLN A 67 9.54 -37.37 -17.47
N LYS A 68 8.68 -36.67 -16.73
CA LYS A 68 7.51 -35.98 -17.27
C LYS A 68 7.74 -34.47 -17.34
N ALA A 69 7.15 -33.84 -18.35
CA ALA A 69 7.18 -32.40 -18.57
C ALA A 69 5.88 -31.94 -19.24
N ASP A 70 5.76 -30.64 -19.47
CA ASP A 70 4.73 -30.07 -20.34
C ASP A 70 5.39 -29.40 -21.54
N VAL A 71 4.71 -29.46 -22.69
CA VAL A 71 5.11 -28.78 -23.94
C VAL A 71 3.98 -27.86 -24.38
N ALA A 72 4.25 -26.56 -24.43
CA ALA A 72 3.38 -25.58 -25.06
C ALA A 72 3.73 -25.45 -26.55
N ILE A 73 2.73 -25.53 -27.41
CA ILE A 73 2.85 -25.42 -28.86
C ILE A 73 2.06 -24.22 -29.34
N TYR A 74 2.74 -23.27 -29.96
CA TYR A 74 2.18 -22.05 -30.52
C TYR A 74 2.15 -22.21 -32.03
N MET A 75 0.97 -22.25 -32.64
CA MET A 75 0.81 -22.48 -34.07
C MET A 75 0.02 -21.35 -34.70
N GLN A 76 0.53 -20.80 -35.80
CA GLN A 76 -0.24 -19.85 -36.59
C GLN A 76 -1.46 -20.53 -37.22
N ILE A 77 -2.63 -19.92 -37.08
CA ILE A 77 -3.88 -20.41 -37.67
C ILE A 77 -4.40 -19.39 -38.70
N PRO A 78 -5.28 -19.78 -39.64
CA PRO A 78 -5.85 -18.84 -40.60
C PRO A 78 -6.66 -17.76 -39.90
N ASN A 79 -6.65 -16.55 -40.45
CA ASN A 79 -7.52 -15.48 -40.00
C ASN A 79 -9.00 -15.88 -40.09
N LYS A 80 -9.81 -15.32 -39.21
CA LYS A 80 -11.26 -15.52 -39.16
C LYS A 80 -11.90 -15.29 -40.53
N GLY A 81 -12.65 -16.28 -41.00
CA GLY A 81 -13.30 -16.27 -42.32
C GLY A 81 -12.43 -16.78 -43.47
N THR A 82 -11.17 -17.16 -43.21
CA THR A 82 -10.24 -17.66 -44.23
C THR A 82 -9.87 -19.13 -44.05
N GLN A 83 -10.39 -19.81 -43.02
CA GLN A 83 -10.05 -21.20 -42.70
C GLN A 83 -10.31 -22.17 -43.87
N ALA A 84 -11.40 -21.94 -44.62
CA ALA A 84 -11.79 -22.77 -45.77
C ALA A 84 -11.09 -22.39 -47.08
N LEU A 85 -10.19 -21.39 -47.09
CA LEU A 85 -9.48 -21.00 -48.31
C LEU A 85 -8.41 -22.03 -48.70
N PRO A 86 -8.07 -22.13 -50.01
CA PRO A 86 -6.98 -22.99 -50.48
C PRO A 86 -5.65 -22.68 -49.78
N PRO A 87 -4.73 -23.68 -49.64
CA PRO A 87 -3.45 -23.52 -48.96
C PRO A 87 -2.64 -22.30 -49.43
N ASP A 88 -2.57 -22.04 -50.73
CA ASP A 88 -1.82 -20.90 -51.28
C ASP A 88 -2.38 -19.53 -50.89
N MET A 89 -3.68 -19.44 -50.59
CA MET A 89 -4.31 -18.23 -50.08
C MET A 89 -4.05 -18.04 -48.59
N ARG A 90 -4.01 -19.14 -47.82
CA ARG A 90 -3.65 -19.12 -46.39
C ARG A 90 -2.16 -18.79 -46.21
N ARG A 91 -1.28 -19.34 -47.06
CA ARG A 91 0.17 -19.06 -47.08
C ARG A 91 0.50 -17.56 -47.15
N ARG A 92 -0.33 -16.75 -47.82
CA ARG A 92 -0.14 -15.28 -47.89
C ARG A 92 -0.27 -14.58 -46.53
N GLN A 93 -0.78 -15.27 -45.51
CA GLN A 93 -0.92 -14.78 -44.14
C GLN A 93 0.27 -15.17 -43.27
N ALA A 94 1.17 -16.04 -43.77
CA ALA A 94 2.29 -16.59 -43.01
C ALA A 94 3.18 -15.49 -42.43
N SER A 95 3.51 -15.64 -41.15
CA SER A 95 4.60 -14.96 -40.49
C SER A 95 5.63 -15.99 -40.07
N ASP A 96 6.91 -15.68 -40.25
CA ASP A 96 8.03 -16.47 -39.75
C ASP A 96 8.68 -15.90 -38.50
N GLU A 97 8.09 -14.85 -37.92
CA GLU A 97 8.56 -14.28 -36.67
C GLU A 97 8.06 -15.12 -35.48
N VAL A 98 8.92 -15.23 -34.45
CA VAL A 98 8.48 -15.74 -33.15
C VAL A 98 7.47 -14.74 -32.58
N PRO A 99 6.28 -15.18 -32.12
CA PRO A 99 5.32 -14.28 -31.50
C PRO A 99 5.94 -13.52 -30.35
N LYS A 100 5.72 -12.19 -30.30
CA LYS A 100 6.30 -11.32 -29.26
C LYS A 100 6.02 -11.82 -27.83
N SER A 101 4.81 -12.31 -27.57
CA SER A 101 4.44 -12.90 -26.28
C SER A 101 5.29 -14.12 -25.91
N LEU A 102 5.60 -14.97 -26.88
CA LEU A 102 6.47 -16.13 -26.69
C LEU A 102 7.93 -15.70 -26.51
N GLN A 103 8.38 -14.66 -27.22
CA GLN A 103 9.72 -14.10 -27.03
C GLN A 103 9.90 -13.53 -25.61
N GLU A 104 8.91 -12.79 -25.11
CA GLU A 104 8.87 -12.30 -23.73
C GLU A 104 8.88 -13.46 -22.73
N GLU A 105 8.13 -14.53 -22.98
CA GLU A 105 8.11 -15.70 -22.10
C GLU A 105 9.46 -16.41 -22.07
N LEU A 106 10.11 -16.62 -23.22
CA LEU A 106 11.46 -17.21 -23.29
C LEU A 106 12.49 -16.37 -22.52
N GLU A 107 12.48 -15.05 -22.70
CA GLU A 107 13.36 -14.14 -21.96
C GLU A 107 13.14 -14.27 -20.45
N ALA A 108 11.90 -14.46 -20.00
CA ALA A 108 11.62 -14.66 -18.58
C ALA A 108 12.24 -15.97 -18.05
N TYR A 109 12.20 -17.06 -18.82
CA TYR A 109 12.86 -18.32 -18.45
C TYR A 109 14.39 -18.20 -18.44
N GLU A 110 14.97 -17.46 -19.38
CA GLU A 110 16.42 -17.17 -19.40
C GLU A 110 16.83 -16.40 -18.13
N ARG A 111 16.11 -15.32 -17.79
CA ARG A 111 16.35 -14.55 -16.55
C ARG A 111 16.20 -15.42 -15.29
N MET A 112 15.21 -16.30 -15.23
CA MET A 112 15.03 -17.24 -14.12
C MET A 112 16.20 -18.21 -14.00
N ALA A 113 16.71 -18.73 -15.12
CA ALA A 113 17.86 -19.64 -15.13
C ALA A 113 19.15 -18.93 -14.68
N GLU A 114 19.40 -17.71 -15.18
CA GLU A 114 20.55 -16.88 -14.78
C GLU A 114 20.58 -16.58 -13.28
N HIS A 115 19.41 -16.32 -12.69
CA HIS A 115 19.25 -16.05 -11.27
C HIS A 115 19.06 -17.31 -10.40
N GLN A 116 19.20 -18.51 -10.99
CA GLN A 116 19.10 -19.79 -10.30
C GLN A 116 17.77 -19.95 -9.55
N ILE A 117 16.67 -19.49 -10.15
CA ILE A 117 15.34 -19.61 -9.58
C ILE A 117 14.89 -21.08 -9.68
N ASP A 118 14.66 -21.72 -8.53
CA ASP A 118 14.41 -23.16 -8.40
C ASP A 118 12.99 -23.50 -7.91
N PHE A 119 12.10 -22.51 -7.89
CA PHE A 119 10.71 -22.60 -7.46
C PHE A 119 9.71 -22.33 -8.60
N THR A 120 10.18 -22.31 -9.84
CA THR A 120 9.38 -22.20 -11.07
C THR A 120 9.70 -23.35 -12.03
N PRO A 121 8.86 -23.62 -13.05
CA PRO A 121 9.24 -24.48 -14.15
C PRO A 121 10.60 -24.09 -14.74
N GLN A 122 11.39 -25.08 -15.13
CA GLN A 122 12.67 -24.90 -15.80
C GLN A 122 12.52 -25.20 -17.28
N LEU A 123 13.15 -24.38 -18.12
CA LEU A 123 13.14 -24.58 -19.57
C LEU A 123 13.93 -25.84 -19.94
N LEU A 124 13.28 -26.76 -20.65
CA LEU A 124 13.86 -28.02 -21.14
C LEU A 124 14.19 -27.96 -22.62
N GLY A 125 13.45 -27.14 -23.38
CA GLY A 125 13.59 -27.08 -24.83
C GLY A 125 12.85 -25.89 -25.43
N PHE A 126 13.47 -25.24 -26.41
CA PHE A 126 12.77 -24.30 -27.30
C PHE A 126 13.07 -24.63 -28.76
N LYS A 127 12.06 -24.50 -29.61
CA LYS A 127 12.15 -24.77 -31.04
C LYS A 127 11.15 -23.91 -31.81
N HIS A 128 11.58 -23.33 -32.92
CA HIS A 128 10.75 -22.53 -33.82
C HIS A 128 10.95 -23.00 -35.27
N GLU A 129 9.86 -23.23 -35.98
CA GLU A 129 9.85 -23.77 -37.34
C GLU A 129 8.73 -23.15 -38.19
N LYS A 130 8.77 -23.44 -39.50
CA LYS A 130 7.67 -23.14 -40.43
C LYS A 130 6.80 -24.38 -40.60
N GLN A 131 5.49 -24.15 -40.73
CA GLN A 131 4.54 -25.17 -41.11
C GLN A 131 4.81 -25.65 -42.55
N ASP A 132 4.60 -26.94 -42.79
CA ASP A 132 4.75 -27.55 -44.11
C ASP A 132 3.65 -27.12 -45.10
N VAL A 133 3.69 -27.68 -46.31
CA VAL A 133 2.76 -27.36 -47.39
C VAL A 133 1.30 -27.74 -47.10
N ASP A 134 1.08 -28.69 -46.19
CA ASP A 134 -0.23 -29.18 -45.78
C ASP A 134 -0.71 -28.51 -44.46
N GLY A 135 0.13 -27.65 -43.87
CA GLY A 135 -0.15 -26.93 -42.64
C GLY A 135 -1.39 -26.04 -42.70
N LEU A 136 -1.85 -25.62 -41.51
CA LEU A 136 -2.98 -24.71 -41.35
C LEU A 136 -2.69 -23.33 -41.91
N VAL A 137 -1.44 -22.88 -41.88
CA VAL A 137 -0.95 -21.74 -42.65
C VAL A 137 0.41 -22.16 -43.21
N PRO A 138 0.48 -22.64 -44.46
CA PRO A 138 1.77 -23.05 -45.05
C PRO A 138 2.79 -21.92 -44.95
N ASP A 139 4.03 -22.25 -44.63
CA ASP A 139 5.12 -21.30 -44.31
C ASP A 139 4.91 -20.42 -43.07
N GLY A 140 3.77 -20.49 -42.40
CA GLY A 140 3.50 -19.79 -41.14
C GLY A 140 4.23 -20.44 -39.96
N PHE A 141 4.35 -19.74 -38.84
CA PHE A 141 5.13 -20.25 -37.73
C PHE A 141 4.47 -21.44 -37.00
N ILE A 142 5.33 -22.26 -36.42
CA ILE A 142 5.01 -23.17 -35.33
C ILE A 142 6.18 -23.22 -34.34
N SER A 143 5.90 -22.96 -33.07
CA SER A 143 6.91 -22.91 -32.00
C SER A 143 6.56 -23.87 -30.87
N TYR A 144 7.58 -24.43 -30.24
CA TYR A 144 7.49 -25.41 -29.17
C TYR A 144 8.33 -24.94 -27.99
N MET A 145 7.77 -25.01 -26.80
CA MET A 145 8.45 -24.70 -25.56
C MET A 145 8.18 -25.81 -24.55
N ALA A 146 9.21 -26.56 -24.18
CA ALA A 146 9.16 -27.63 -23.19
C ALA A 146 9.68 -27.13 -21.84
N TYR A 147 8.98 -27.42 -20.76
CA TYR A 147 9.38 -27.04 -19.40
C TYR A 147 9.00 -28.09 -18.36
N THR A 148 9.76 -28.13 -17.27
CA THR A 148 9.52 -29.10 -16.18
C THR A 148 8.20 -28.83 -15.48
N LYS A 149 7.57 -29.90 -14.98
CA LYS A 149 6.49 -29.75 -14.00
C LYS A 149 7.03 -29.30 -12.65
N VAL A 150 6.29 -28.44 -11.96
CA VAL A 150 6.57 -28.12 -10.56
C VAL A 150 6.02 -29.21 -9.63
N PRO A 151 6.74 -29.57 -8.55
CA PRO A 151 6.20 -30.47 -7.52
C PRO A 151 5.02 -29.87 -6.76
N GLY A 152 4.25 -30.74 -6.12
CA GLY A 152 3.16 -30.35 -5.21
C GLY A 152 1.77 -30.29 -5.86
N VAL A 153 0.80 -29.80 -5.09
CA VAL A 153 -0.60 -29.68 -5.49
C VAL A 153 -0.97 -28.20 -5.60
N ALA A 154 -1.74 -27.83 -6.62
CA ALA A 154 -2.25 -26.48 -6.79
C ALA A 154 -3.08 -26.03 -5.59
N LEU A 155 -2.89 -24.80 -5.14
CA LEU A 155 -3.51 -24.24 -3.94
C LEU A 155 -4.95 -23.78 -4.17
N GLY A 156 -5.42 -23.71 -5.40
CA GLY A 156 -6.81 -23.42 -5.73
C GLY A 156 -7.20 -23.77 -7.16
N GLU A 157 -8.50 -23.61 -7.46
CA GLU A 157 -9.06 -23.81 -8.80
C GLU A 157 -8.95 -22.52 -9.63
N GLY A 158 -9.04 -22.62 -10.97
CA GLY A 158 -8.90 -21.48 -11.89
C GLY A 158 -10.23 -20.90 -12.38
N VAL A 159 -11.32 -20.97 -11.60
CA VAL A 159 -12.65 -20.54 -12.05
C VAL A 159 -12.85 -19.05 -11.77
N TYR A 160 -13.06 -18.28 -12.84
CA TYR A 160 -13.32 -16.84 -12.80
C TYR A 160 -14.83 -16.58 -12.77
N ARG A 161 -15.32 -15.85 -11.77
CA ARG A 161 -16.69 -15.31 -11.80
C ARG A 161 -16.70 -13.82 -11.49
N PHE A 162 -17.50 -13.06 -12.22
CA PHE A 162 -17.94 -11.74 -11.77
C PHE A 162 -18.66 -11.90 -10.43
N GLY A 163 -18.70 -10.87 -9.58
CA GLY A 163 -19.41 -10.91 -8.29
C GLY A 163 -20.94 -11.05 -8.38
N ASP A 164 -21.48 -11.31 -9.56
CA ASP A 164 -22.85 -11.77 -9.80
C ASP A 164 -22.94 -13.27 -10.15
N GLY A 165 -21.81 -14.00 -10.10
CA GLY A 165 -21.71 -15.44 -10.36
C GLY A 165 -21.55 -15.82 -11.84
N SER A 166 -21.47 -14.87 -12.78
CA SER A 166 -21.29 -15.17 -14.21
C SER A 166 -19.82 -15.35 -14.60
N ASP A 167 -19.53 -16.25 -15.55
CA ASP A 167 -18.17 -16.50 -16.06
C ASP A 167 -17.64 -15.31 -16.89
N ILE A 168 -16.34 -15.03 -16.83
CA ILE A 168 -15.72 -13.93 -17.59
C ILE A 168 -15.47 -14.37 -19.05
N PRO A 169 -15.99 -13.66 -20.07
CA PRO A 169 -15.67 -13.97 -21.45
C PRO A 169 -14.22 -13.62 -21.79
N ASP A 170 -13.61 -14.45 -22.64
CA ASP A 170 -12.17 -14.52 -22.97
C ASP A 170 -11.64 -13.36 -23.86
N VAL A 171 -12.33 -12.21 -23.89
CA VAL A 171 -12.00 -11.13 -24.84
C VAL A 171 -12.00 -9.74 -24.19
N ASP A 172 -10.83 -9.10 -24.33
CA ASP A 172 -10.48 -7.67 -24.23
C ASP A 172 -11.38 -6.76 -23.36
N LEU A 173 -10.96 -6.57 -22.12
CA LEU A 173 -11.70 -5.80 -21.13
C LEU A 173 -11.48 -4.29 -21.35
N SER A 174 -12.53 -3.61 -21.82
CA SER A 174 -12.59 -2.15 -21.88
C SER A 174 -12.26 -1.49 -20.52
N PRO A 175 -11.86 -0.21 -20.49
CA PRO A 175 -11.60 0.50 -19.23
C PRO A 175 -12.76 0.46 -18.22
N ASP A 176 -14.01 0.36 -18.70
CA ASP A 176 -15.18 0.18 -17.83
C ASP A 176 -15.34 -1.25 -17.31
N ALA A 177 -14.89 -2.25 -18.06
CA ALA A 177 -14.77 -3.61 -17.54
C ALA A 177 -13.69 -3.70 -16.44
N ARG A 178 -12.59 -2.93 -16.56
CA ARG A 178 -11.61 -2.75 -15.46
C ARG A 178 -12.19 -2.13 -14.19
N ARG A 179 -13.26 -1.35 -14.27
CA ARG A 179 -14.01 -0.87 -13.10
C ARG A 179 -14.97 -1.91 -12.51
N ARG A 180 -15.49 -2.83 -13.35
CA ARG A 180 -16.31 -3.98 -12.91
C ARG A 180 -15.48 -5.14 -12.34
N ILE A 181 -14.20 -5.21 -12.69
CA ILE A 181 -13.18 -6.16 -12.21
C ILE A 181 -12.97 -6.15 -10.68
N ALA A 182 -13.43 -5.13 -9.95
CA ALA A 182 -13.31 -5.05 -8.48
C ALA A 182 -14.14 -6.11 -7.70
N ARG A 183 -14.78 -7.05 -8.38
CA ARG A 183 -15.66 -8.08 -7.82
C ARG A 183 -15.25 -9.48 -8.30
N TYR A 184 -14.09 -9.97 -7.87
CA TYR A 184 -13.72 -11.37 -8.05
C TYR A 184 -14.18 -12.21 -6.86
N ASP A 185 -14.99 -13.23 -7.14
CA ASP A 185 -15.09 -14.42 -6.28
C ASP A 185 -13.72 -15.12 -6.31
N ILE A 186 -13.10 -15.31 -5.15
CA ILE A 186 -11.88 -16.11 -5.06
C ILE A 186 -12.31 -17.57 -5.23
N PRO A 187 -11.61 -18.38 -6.05
CA PRO A 187 -12.02 -19.75 -6.28
C PRO A 187 -11.88 -20.59 -5.00
N LYS A 188 -12.79 -21.56 -4.82
CA LYS A 188 -12.61 -22.65 -3.84
C LYS A 188 -11.25 -23.30 -4.10
N GLY A 189 -10.51 -23.61 -3.04
CA GLY A 189 -9.14 -24.07 -3.20
C GLY A 189 -8.58 -24.77 -1.96
N LEU A 190 -7.64 -25.69 -2.20
CA LEU A 190 -6.95 -26.47 -1.16
C LEU A 190 -6.36 -25.57 -0.07
N PHE A 191 -5.84 -24.39 -0.43
CA PHE A 191 -5.26 -23.44 0.51
C PHE A 191 -6.19 -23.17 1.69
N TRP A 192 -7.46 -22.84 1.45
CA TRP A 192 -8.41 -22.47 2.51
C TRP A 192 -8.92 -23.68 3.32
N THR A 193 -8.79 -24.91 2.81
CA THR A 193 -9.11 -26.13 3.55
C THR A 193 -7.95 -26.65 4.41
N MET A 194 -6.72 -26.17 4.18
CA MET A 194 -5.54 -26.51 4.98
C MET A 194 -5.63 -25.96 6.41
N ARG A 195 -4.81 -26.52 7.30
CA ARG A 195 -4.66 -25.98 8.65
C ARG A 195 -4.04 -24.60 8.60
N ARG A 196 -4.46 -23.78 9.57
CA ARG A 196 -3.97 -22.43 9.78
C ARG A 196 -2.45 -22.25 9.69
N SER A 197 -1.71 -23.06 10.45
CA SER A 197 -0.25 -23.03 10.51
C SER A 197 0.43 -23.35 9.18
N GLU A 198 -0.22 -24.13 8.33
CA GLU A 198 0.27 -24.51 7.00
C GLU A 198 0.06 -23.36 6.01
N ARG A 199 -1.10 -22.68 6.08
CA ARG A 199 -1.38 -21.47 5.30
C ARG A 199 -0.41 -20.33 5.63
N ASP A 200 -0.10 -20.14 6.91
CA ASP A 200 0.88 -19.14 7.36
C ASP A 200 2.29 -19.44 6.83
N LEU A 201 2.69 -20.71 6.80
CA LEU A 201 3.97 -21.13 6.22
C LEU A 201 4.03 -20.89 4.71
N ILE A 202 2.94 -21.18 3.99
CA ILE A 202 2.80 -20.91 2.55
C ILE A 202 2.96 -19.42 2.28
N ARG A 203 2.26 -18.55 3.03
CA ARG A 203 2.36 -17.08 2.90
C ARG A 203 3.79 -16.58 3.16
N ALA A 204 4.43 -17.08 4.22
CA ALA A 204 5.82 -16.72 4.53
C ALA A 204 6.77 -17.11 3.39
N LYS A 205 6.62 -18.31 2.82
CA LYS A 205 7.40 -18.76 1.67
C LYS A 205 7.09 -17.96 0.41
N PHE A 206 5.82 -17.66 0.15
CA PHE A 206 5.39 -16.84 -0.97
C PHE A 206 6.07 -15.47 -0.98
N ASN A 207 6.11 -14.78 0.17
CA ASN A 207 6.77 -13.49 0.31
C ASN A 207 8.27 -13.54 -0.06
N VAL A 208 8.95 -14.62 0.29
CA VAL A 208 10.38 -14.80 -0.03
C VAL A 208 10.57 -15.09 -1.51
N ILE A 209 9.84 -16.06 -2.07
CA ILE A 209 10.06 -16.50 -3.45
C ILE A 209 9.58 -15.46 -4.47
N TYR A 210 8.48 -14.76 -4.21
CA TYR A 210 7.97 -13.75 -5.16
C TYR A 210 8.90 -12.54 -5.24
N ARG A 211 9.52 -12.13 -4.12
CA ARG A 211 10.57 -11.10 -4.12
C ARG A 211 11.80 -11.52 -4.93
N LYS A 212 12.21 -12.80 -4.84
CA LYS A 212 13.30 -13.34 -5.67
C LYS A 212 12.96 -13.29 -7.16
N LEU A 213 11.71 -13.60 -7.52
CA LEU A 213 11.24 -13.53 -8.91
C LEU A 213 11.28 -12.10 -9.45
N LEU A 214 10.81 -11.13 -8.67
CA LEU A 214 10.88 -9.70 -9.04
C LEU A 214 12.31 -9.18 -9.10
N ALA A 215 13.20 -9.63 -8.21
CA ALA A 215 14.62 -9.29 -8.25
C ALA A 215 15.30 -9.82 -9.53
N ALA A 216 14.88 -10.99 -10.03
CA ALA A 216 15.27 -11.52 -11.34
C ALA A 216 14.60 -10.79 -12.52
N ARG A 217 13.83 -9.72 -12.24
CA ARG A 217 13.05 -8.95 -13.22
C ARG A 217 12.07 -9.80 -14.00
N VAL A 218 11.41 -10.73 -13.31
CA VAL A 218 10.36 -11.60 -13.86
C VAL A 218 9.06 -11.38 -13.10
N ARG A 219 7.94 -11.40 -13.83
CA ARG A 219 6.57 -11.36 -13.29
C ARG A 219 5.72 -12.43 -13.96
N ILE A 220 4.51 -12.65 -13.44
CA ILE A 220 3.47 -13.37 -14.19
C ILE A 220 2.69 -12.38 -15.08
N TRP A 221 2.34 -12.80 -16.28
CA TRP A 221 1.72 -11.95 -17.31
C TRP A 221 0.22 -11.68 -17.10
N LEU A 222 -0.54 -12.66 -16.58
CA LEU A 222 -2.00 -12.64 -16.35
C LEU A 222 -2.35 -12.67 -14.86
N PHE A 223 -3.60 -12.35 -14.49
CA PHE A 223 -4.05 -12.27 -13.10
C PHE A 223 -3.60 -13.49 -12.26
N PRO A 224 -2.66 -13.32 -11.31
CA PRO A 224 -2.11 -14.45 -10.59
C PRO A 224 -3.01 -14.84 -9.40
N PHE A 225 -3.32 -16.13 -9.26
CA PHE A 225 -4.20 -16.64 -8.20
C PHE A 225 -3.65 -17.94 -7.58
N LEU A 226 -4.44 -18.55 -6.68
CA LEU A 226 -4.07 -19.78 -5.98
C LEU A 226 -3.80 -20.98 -6.91
N ASN A 227 -4.39 -21.03 -8.11
CA ASN A 227 -4.11 -22.07 -9.11
C ASN A 227 -2.70 -21.97 -9.72
N ASN A 228 -2.02 -20.82 -9.57
CA ASN A 228 -0.63 -20.65 -9.97
C ASN A 228 0.37 -21.04 -8.87
N LEU A 229 -0.11 -21.38 -7.67
CA LEU A 229 0.73 -21.73 -6.53
C LEU A 229 0.63 -23.22 -6.24
N PHE A 230 1.77 -23.89 -6.15
CA PHE A 230 1.86 -25.34 -5.93
C PHE A 230 2.59 -25.64 -4.64
N TRP A 231 1.93 -26.38 -3.74
CA TRP A 231 2.47 -26.72 -2.43
C TRP A 231 2.91 -28.18 -2.38
N ASP A 232 4.20 -28.40 -2.17
CA ASP A 232 4.77 -29.71 -1.87
C ASP A 232 4.84 -29.90 -0.36
N GLN A 233 3.89 -30.68 0.16
CA GLN A 233 3.77 -30.94 1.59
C GLN A 233 4.96 -31.75 2.14
N ASN A 234 5.56 -32.64 1.36
CA ASN A 234 6.67 -33.47 1.83
C ASN A 234 7.95 -32.64 1.94
N ALA A 235 8.20 -31.79 0.94
CA ALA A 235 9.36 -30.90 0.93
C ALA A 235 9.14 -29.59 1.69
N GLN A 236 7.90 -29.30 2.12
CA GLN A 236 7.48 -28.00 2.64
C GLN A 236 7.94 -26.85 1.72
N LYS A 237 7.78 -27.01 0.41
CA LYS A 237 8.27 -26.06 -0.60
C LYS A 237 7.11 -25.55 -1.46
N LEU A 238 7.10 -24.24 -1.68
CA LEU A 238 6.12 -23.55 -2.51
C LEU A 238 6.74 -23.29 -3.89
N TYR A 239 5.96 -23.55 -4.93
CA TYR A 239 6.32 -23.33 -6.32
C TYR A 239 5.30 -22.41 -7.00
N ILE A 240 5.75 -21.70 -8.03
CA ILE A 240 4.92 -20.82 -8.87
C ILE A 240 4.93 -21.37 -10.30
N ASN A 241 3.75 -21.52 -10.90
CA ASN A 241 3.60 -21.93 -12.29
C ASN A 241 2.56 -21.06 -13.02
N GLY A 242 2.88 -20.63 -14.23
CA GLY A 242 2.03 -19.77 -15.05
C GLY A 242 2.80 -19.24 -16.26
N VAL A 243 2.21 -18.27 -16.95
CA VAL A 243 2.86 -17.55 -18.05
C VAL A 243 3.73 -16.44 -17.48
N PHE A 244 5.05 -16.56 -17.67
CA PHE A 244 6.03 -15.60 -17.16
C PHE A 244 6.34 -14.53 -18.20
N ALA A 245 6.70 -13.33 -17.75
CA ALA A 245 7.12 -12.24 -18.61
C ALA A 245 8.18 -11.37 -17.91
N PRO A 246 9.06 -10.68 -18.67
CA PRO A 246 9.99 -9.72 -18.13
C PRO A 246 9.25 -8.52 -17.53
N THR A 247 9.90 -7.88 -16.56
CA THR A 247 9.52 -6.55 -16.06
C THR A 247 10.71 -5.59 -16.16
N ASP A 248 10.40 -4.30 -16.27
CA ASP A 248 11.36 -3.19 -16.28
C ASP A 248 11.91 -2.85 -14.87
N GLY A 249 11.43 -3.56 -13.85
CA GLY A 249 11.83 -3.36 -12.45
C GLY A 249 11.08 -2.25 -11.73
N ARG A 250 10.12 -1.57 -12.39
CA ARG A 250 9.24 -0.60 -11.72
C ARG A 250 8.18 -1.27 -10.85
N VAL A 251 7.88 -2.53 -11.12
CA VAL A 251 6.95 -3.33 -10.32
C VAL A 251 7.69 -3.86 -9.10
N THR A 252 7.39 -3.30 -7.92
CA THR A 252 7.92 -3.75 -6.63
C THR A 252 6.90 -4.59 -5.87
N TRP A 253 7.39 -5.45 -4.98
CA TRP A 253 6.53 -6.24 -4.09
C TRP A 253 5.71 -5.33 -3.18
N ARG A 254 4.40 -5.59 -3.08
CA ARG A 254 3.49 -4.93 -2.13
C ARG A 254 2.75 -6.00 -1.30
N PRO A 255 2.51 -5.79 0.00
CA PRO A 255 1.65 -6.64 0.81
C PRO A 255 0.25 -6.86 0.23
N LEU A 256 -0.28 -5.88 -0.52
CA LEU A 256 -1.55 -6.03 -1.23
C LEU A 256 -1.52 -7.16 -2.26
N ASP A 257 -0.34 -7.50 -2.80
CA ASP A 257 -0.20 -8.57 -3.77
C ASP A 257 -0.58 -9.93 -3.14
N VAL A 258 -0.43 -10.13 -1.82
CA VAL A 258 -0.94 -11.33 -1.12
C VAL A 258 -2.47 -11.48 -1.28
N GLY A 259 -3.20 -10.35 -1.30
CA GLY A 259 -4.64 -10.33 -1.56
C GLY A 259 -5.00 -10.64 -3.00
N VAL A 260 -4.21 -10.14 -3.96
CA VAL A 260 -4.40 -10.41 -5.40
C VAL A 260 -4.25 -11.91 -5.69
N TRP A 261 -3.28 -12.56 -5.07
CA TRP A 261 -3.01 -14.00 -5.24
C TRP A 261 -4.03 -14.93 -4.52
N GLY A 262 -5.06 -14.37 -3.87
CA GLY A 262 -6.06 -15.14 -3.14
C GLY A 262 -5.56 -15.75 -1.82
N LEU A 263 -4.40 -15.30 -1.32
CA LEU A 263 -3.80 -15.79 -0.08
C LEU A 263 -4.34 -15.08 1.18
N ALA A 264 -5.08 -13.97 1.02
CA ALA A 264 -5.53 -13.14 2.13
C ALA A 264 -7.05 -13.09 2.36
N VAL A 265 -7.91 -13.36 1.37
CA VAL A 265 -9.37 -13.25 1.53
C VAL A 265 -10.06 -14.55 1.15
N HIS A 266 -10.99 -15.03 1.98
CA HIS A 266 -11.73 -16.25 1.70
C HIS A 266 -12.76 -16.04 0.55
N PRO A 267 -12.99 -17.04 -0.32
CA PRO A 267 -14.01 -17.06 -1.38
C PRO A 267 -15.41 -16.61 -0.99
N ASP A 268 -15.91 -17.11 0.13
CA ASP A 268 -17.32 -17.02 0.52
C ASP A 268 -17.66 -15.76 1.35
N GLU A 269 -16.75 -14.79 1.46
CA GLU A 269 -16.97 -13.53 2.18
C GLU A 269 -17.44 -12.41 1.23
N PRO A 270 -18.53 -11.68 1.56
CA PRO A 270 -19.04 -10.60 0.71
C PRO A 270 -18.04 -9.45 0.64
N LYS A 271 -17.42 -9.26 -0.52
CA LYS A 271 -16.48 -8.16 -0.76
C LYS A 271 -17.19 -6.89 -1.20
N LEU A 272 -17.63 -6.11 -0.21
CA LEU A 272 -17.70 -4.65 -0.26
C LEU A 272 -17.94 -4.14 1.17
N GLY A 273 -16.83 -3.82 1.85
CA GLY A 273 -16.83 -3.30 3.22
C GLY A 273 -16.80 -4.39 4.28
N LEU A 274 -15.69 -4.44 5.04
CA LEU A 274 -15.55 -5.12 6.33
C LEU A 274 -15.59 -6.67 6.26
N GLN A 275 -14.38 -7.24 6.32
CA GLN A 275 -14.05 -8.68 6.33
C GLN A 275 -14.53 -9.41 7.58
N ASP A 276 -14.70 -10.72 7.43
CA ASP A 276 -15.08 -11.74 8.41
C ASP A 276 -14.35 -11.61 9.76
N ASP A 277 -15.15 -11.63 10.81
CA ASP A 277 -14.76 -11.36 12.18
C ASP A 277 -13.89 -12.45 12.83
N ASN A 278 -13.76 -13.63 12.21
CA ASN A 278 -13.12 -14.80 12.84
C ASN A 278 -11.93 -15.43 12.10
N ASP A 279 -11.52 -14.96 10.91
CA ASP A 279 -10.30 -15.49 10.30
C ASP A 279 -9.05 -14.88 10.96
N THR A 280 -8.16 -15.78 11.35
CA THR A 280 -7.16 -15.55 12.37
C THR A 280 -5.77 -15.42 11.72
N ASP A 281 -5.70 -15.45 10.39
CA ASP A 281 -4.53 -15.59 9.48
C ASP A 281 -3.79 -14.32 9.04
N PHE A 282 -4.15 -13.16 9.59
CA PHE A 282 -3.53 -11.86 9.28
C PHE A 282 -2.43 -11.44 10.29
N VAL A 283 -1.84 -12.37 11.03
CA VAL A 283 -1.13 -12.09 12.30
C VAL A 283 0.32 -11.59 12.16
N ALA A 284 0.95 -11.66 10.99
CA ALA A 284 2.35 -11.24 10.85
C ALA A 284 2.49 -9.76 10.44
N ALA A 285 2.93 -8.94 11.42
CA ALA A 285 3.63 -7.64 11.23
C ALA A 285 2.81 -6.34 11.00
N GLY A 286 1.60 -6.21 11.56
CA GLY A 286 0.96 -4.87 11.66
C GLY A 286 -0.58 -4.87 11.75
N TRP A 287 -1.23 -5.93 11.25
CA TRP A 287 -2.69 -5.95 11.17
C TRP A 287 -3.41 -6.12 12.52
N ILE A 288 -2.82 -6.80 13.52
CA ILE A 288 -3.38 -6.85 14.89
C ILE A 288 -3.48 -5.45 15.47
N LEU A 289 -2.45 -4.63 15.26
CA LEU A 289 -2.36 -3.27 15.76
C LEU A 289 -3.33 -2.37 14.99
N LYS A 290 -3.37 -2.48 13.65
CA LYS A 290 -4.41 -1.87 12.80
C LYS A 290 -5.83 -2.22 13.27
N ARG A 291 -6.13 -3.50 13.53
CA ARG A 291 -7.45 -3.98 14.01
C ARG A 291 -7.74 -3.49 15.42
N THR A 292 -6.73 -3.29 16.24
CA THR A 292 -6.89 -2.73 17.59
C THR A 292 -7.31 -1.27 17.48
N VAL A 293 -6.61 -0.48 16.68
CA VAL A 293 -6.95 0.92 16.37
C VAL A 293 -8.33 1.04 15.72
N ALA A 294 -8.63 0.20 14.72
CA ALA A 294 -9.93 0.19 14.03
C ALA A 294 -11.10 -0.12 14.97
N ARG A 295 -10.92 -1.03 15.94
CA ARG A 295 -11.94 -1.32 16.97
C ARG A 295 -12.14 -0.16 17.93
N ILE A 296 -11.09 0.59 18.25
CA ILE A 296 -11.22 1.80 19.07
C ILE A 296 -11.97 2.88 18.27
N LEU A 297 -11.68 3.06 16.98
CA LEU A 297 -12.41 3.96 16.08
C LEU A 297 -13.90 3.62 15.97
N ASP A 298 -14.24 2.34 15.78
CA ASP A 298 -15.65 1.89 15.71
C ASP A 298 -16.40 2.11 17.04
N ARG A 299 -15.73 1.89 18.18
CA ARG A 299 -16.31 2.21 19.50
C ARG A 299 -16.49 3.71 19.68
N LEU A 300 -15.55 4.51 19.18
CA LEU A 300 -15.62 5.97 19.19
C LEU A 300 -16.78 6.47 18.32
N SER A 301 -16.99 5.92 17.11
CA SER A 301 -18.09 6.34 16.22
C SER A 301 -19.49 6.02 16.75
N LYS A 302 -19.61 5.11 17.71
CA LYS A 302 -20.88 4.75 18.36
C LYS A 302 -21.24 5.67 19.52
N ARG A 303 -20.31 6.53 19.96
CA ARG A 303 -20.55 7.55 20.97
C ARG A 303 -21.31 8.73 20.36
N LYS A 304 -22.11 9.40 21.18
CA LYS A 304 -22.83 10.63 20.78
C LYS A 304 -22.18 11.88 21.36
N GLU A 305 -21.33 11.70 22.38
CA GLU A 305 -20.64 12.76 23.09
C GLU A 305 -19.51 13.33 22.22
N GLU A 306 -19.44 14.65 22.07
CA GLU A 306 -18.33 15.34 21.38
C GLU A 306 -17.07 15.43 22.27
N ILE A 307 -17.27 15.42 23.60
CA ILE A 307 -16.21 15.40 24.61
C ILE A 307 -16.38 14.18 25.51
N MET A 308 -15.27 13.48 25.75
CA MET A 308 -15.18 12.31 26.59
C MET A 308 -14.39 12.59 27.87
N THR A 309 -14.89 12.09 28.98
CA THR A 309 -14.15 11.99 30.23
C THR A 309 -13.07 10.90 30.16
N ILE A 310 -12.08 10.96 31.04
CA ILE A 310 -11.03 9.93 31.16
C ILE A 310 -11.64 8.53 31.34
N SER A 311 -12.70 8.40 32.15
CA SER A 311 -13.41 7.14 32.36
C SER A 311 -14.05 6.60 31.07
N GLN A 312 -14.68 7.46 30.27
CA GLN A 312 -15.23 7.08 28.97
C GLN A 312 -14.13 6.66 27.97
N CYS A 313 -12.97 7.32 27.97
CA CYS A 313 -11.82 6.92 27.16
C CYS A 313 -11.30 5.53 27.56
N GLN A 314 -11.20 5.27 28.86
CA GLN A 314 -10.79 3.95 29.39
C GLN A 314 -11.77 2.84 28.99
N GLN A 315 -13.09 3.11 29.00
CA GLN A 315 -14.10 2.15 28.57
C GLN A 315 -13.95 1.71 27.10
N ILE A 316 -13.42 2.57 26.23
CA ILE A 316 -13.17 2.20 24.82
C ILE A 316 -11.77 1.60 24.58
N GLY A 317 -10.93 1.53 25.63
CA GLY A 317 -9.61 0.90 25.59
C GLY A 317 -8.43 1.88 25.48
N ILE A 318 -8.64 3.14 25.86
CA ILE A 318 -7.60 4.18 25.80
C ILE A 318 -7.15 4.53 27.23
N LYS A 319 -5.85 4.35 27.49
CA LYS A 319 -5.22 4.76 28.75
C LYS A 319 -4.76 6.21 28.63
N ILE A 320 -5.34 7.10 29.42
CA ILE A 320 -4.89 8.48 29.51
C ILE A 320 -3.79 8.60 30.57
N VAL A 321 -2.71 9.30 30.26
CA VAL A 321 -1.64 9.66 31.20
C VAL A 321 -1.28 11.14 31.05
N PRO A 322 -0.94 11.86 32.13
CA PRO A 322 -0.42 13.23 31.99
C PRO A 322 0.97 13.20 31.35
N ILE A 323 1.29 14.24 30.57
CA ILE A 323 2.64 14.48 30.07
C ILE A 323 3.14 15.89 30.41
N GLU A 324 4.39 15.97 30.84
CA GLU A 324 5.10 17.20 31.19
C GLU A 324 6.06 17.58 30.07
N LEU A 325 5.85 18.77 29.51
CA LEU A 325 6.53 19.26 28.31
C LEU A 325 7.69 20.21 28.61
N GLU A 326 7.87 20.60 29.88
CA GLU A 326 8.88 21.56 30.31
C GLU A 326 10.14 20.87 30.84
N ASP A 327 11.31 21.48 30.58
CA ASP A 327 12.66 20.89 30.77
C ASP A 327 13.00 20.43 32.20
N ASN A 328 12.21 20.82 33.21
CA ASN A 328 12.51 20.58 34.63
C ASN A 328 11.94 19.26 35.19
N SER A 329 11.25 18.44 34.40
CA SER A 329 10.59 17.21 34.90
C SER A 329 11.54 16.01 35.03
N THR A 330 11.50 15.31 36.18
CA THR A 330 12.26 14.07 36.43
C THR A 330 11.57 12.85 35.78
N SER A 331 11.92 12.62 34.52
CA SER A 331 11.95 11.38 33.72
C SER A 331 10.75 10.40 33.59
N ALA A 332 9.64 10.49 34.33
CA ALA A 332 8.53 9.52 34.18
C ALA A 332 7.35 10.03 33.33
N GLU A 333 7.16 11.35 33.24
CA GLU A 333 5.99 11.99 32.61
C GLU A 333 6.34 12.69 31.28
N ARG A 334 7.52 12.44 30.70
CA ARG A 334 7.88 13.02 29.40
C ARG A 334 7.30 12.19 28.24
N PRO A 335 7.03 12.82 27.08
CA PRO A 335 6.79 12.10 25.83
C PRO A 335 7.91 11.09 25.56
N ARG A 336 7.54 9.90 25.10
CA ARG A 336 8.45 8.75 24.94
C ARG A 336 9.08 8.66 23.56
N TYR A 337 8.37 9.15 22.54
CA TYR A 337 8.69 8.95 21.13
C TYR A 337 8.99 10.25 20.40
N PHE A 338 8.87 11.39 21.08
CA PHE A 338 9.19 12.71 20.54
C PHE A 338 10.09 13.44 21.53
N GLN A 339 11.04 14.21 21.00
CA GLN A 339 11.91 15.09 21.78
C GLN A 339 11.78 16.52 21.26
N ALA A 340 11.45 17.46 22.13
CA ALA A 340 11.36 18.87 21.75
C ALA A 340 12.68 19.41 21.20
N ILE A 341 12.58 20.33 20.23
CA ILE A 341 13.72 21.17 19.84
C ILE A 341 14.21 21.90 21.10
N PRO A 342 15.50 21.76 21.48
CA PRO A 342 16.02 22.38 22.68
C PRO A 342 15.85 23.91 22.70
N ARG A 343 15.49 24.50 23.85
CA ARG A 343 15.27 25.96 23.97
C ARG A 343 16.48 26.79 23.53
N ASN A 344 17.70 26.30 23.79
CA ASN A 344 18.92 26.97 23.35
C ASN A 344 19.06 27.05 21.83
N TRP A 345 18.41 26.16 21.07
CA TRP A 345 18.37 26.23 19.61
C TRP A 345 17.62 27.48 19.13
N PHE A 346 16.47 27.81 19.71
CA PHE A 346 15.72 29.03 19.37
C PHE A 346 16.49 30.31 19.75
N VAL A 347 17.27 30.26 20.83
CA VAL A 347 18.17 31.35 21.22
C VAL A 347 19.31 31.55 20.23
N GLN A 348 19.85 30.46 19.66
CA GLN A 348 20.89 30.51 18.64
C GLN A 348 20.35 30.92 17.26
N HIS A 349 19.08 30.61 16.98
CA HIS A 349 18.43 30.87 15.70
C HIS A 349 17.15 31.71 15.86
N PRO A 350 17.25 32.96 16.39
CA PRO A 350 16.08 33.80 16.59
C PRO A 350 15.50 34.25 15.24
N ILE A 351 14.22 34.62 15.23
CA ILE A 351 13.60 35.27 14.07
C ILE A 351 14.37 36.57 13.78
N ARG A 352 14.72 36.79 12.52
CA ARG A 352 15.51 37.92 12.04
C ARG A 352 14.83 39.23 12.46
N PRO A 353 15.52 40.14 13.19
CA PRO A 353 14.87 41.33 13.75
C PRO A 353 14.23 42.27 12.71
N ASP A 354 14.89 42.47 11.57
CA ASP A 354 14.39 43.28 10.45
C ASP A 354 13.14 42.65 9.80
N TYR A 355 13.13 41.32 9.64
CA TYR A 355 11.96 40.58 9.16
C TYR A 355 10.80 40.72 10.15
N SER A 356 11.05 40.51 11.44
CA SER A 356 10.04 40.65 12.50
C SER A 356 9.42 42.05 12.50
N GLN A 357 10.25 43.10 12.40
CA GLN A 357 9.78 44.48 12.34
C GLN A 357 8.94 44.75 11.07
N PHE A 358 9.37 44.23 9.91
CA PHE A 358 8.64 44.37 8.66
C PHE A 358 7.24 43.73 8.72
N VAL A 359 7.15 42.49 9.22
CA VAL A 359 5.87 41.78 9.35
C VAL A 359 4.98 42.47 10.38
N LYS A 360 5.51 42.92 11.53
CA LYS A 360 4.76 43.69 12.53
C LYS A 360 4.18 45.00 11.98
N GLN A 361 4.86 45.65 11.04
CA GLN A 361 4.36 46.90 10.43
C GLN A 361 3.28 46.68 9.37
N ARG A 362 3.33 45.58 8.61
CA ARG A 362 2.43 45.34 7.48
C ARG A 362 1.29 44.39 7.77
N THR A 363 1.58 43.32 8.50
CA THR A 363 0.67 42.19 8.75
C THR A 363 0.90 41.65 10.18
N PRO A 364 0.64 42.46 11.23
CA PRO A 364 0.95 42.07 12.62
C PRO A 364 0.25 40.79 13.06
N HIS A 365 -0.94 40.50 12.53
CA HIS A 365 -1.71 39.29 12.81
C HIS A 365 -1.02 37.96 12.44
N LEU A 366 0.10 38.00 11.70
CA LEU A 366 0.94 36.82 11.39
C LEU A 366 2.02 36.53 12.44
N LEU A 367 2.23 37.42 13.41
CA LEU A 367 3.22 37.26 14.49
C LEU A 367 2.65 37.54 15.89
N LEU A 368 1.54 38.29 15.97
CA LEU A 368 0.93 38.73 17.21
C LEU A 368 -0.54 38.35 17.22
N LEU A 369 -0.98 37.75 18.33
CA LEU A 369 -2.38 37.49 18.62
C LEU A 369 -3.11 38.81 18.88
N ASP A 370 -4.36 38.90 18.44
CA ASP A 370 -5.30 39.84 19.01
C ASP A 370 -5.62 39.39 20.44
N GLU A 371 -5.55 40.29 21.42
CA GLU A 371 -5.82 39.87 22.80
C GLU A 371 -7.29 39.48 22.97
N TYR A 372 -7.53 38.32 23.57
CA TYR A 372 -8.88 37.81 23.74
C TYR A 372 -9.65 38.62 24.78
N ASP A 373 -10.72 39.26 24.33
CA ASP A 373 -11.68 39.97 25.18
C ASP A 373 -12.98 39.18 25.29
N ALA A 374 -13.26 38.67 26.50
CA ALA A 374 -14.44 37.87 26.78
C ALA A 374 -15.75 38.68 26.68
N GLU A 375 -15.72 39.98 26.99
CA GLU A 375 -16.89 40.85 26.91
C GLU A 375 -17.26 41.07 25.44
N VAL A 376 -16.27 41.39 24.60
CA VAL A 376 -16.47 41.55 23.14
C VAL A 376 -16.94 40.24 22.51
N ALA A 377 -16.28 39.11 22.84
CA ALA A 377 -16.63 37.79 22.31
C ALA A 377 -18.02 37.28 22.76
N SER A 378 -18.60 37.85 23.83
CA SER A 378 -19.96 37.51 24.29
C SER A 378 -21.06 38.19 23.47
N LYS A 379 -20.73 39.25 22.70
CA LYS A 379 -21.71 40.02 21.93
C LYS A 379 -22.07 39.30 20.64
N THR A 380 -23.32 38.91 20.49
CA THR A 380 -23.84 38.17 19.34
C THR A 380 -25.15 38.79 18.84
N GLY A 381 -25.58 38.38 17.64
CA GLY A 381 -26.86 38.81 17.05
C GLY A 381 -26.76 40.02 16.10
N PRO A 382 -27.91 40.54 15.62
CA PRO A 382 -27.97 41.54 14.56
C PRO A 382 -27.47 42.92 14.98
N ASP A 383 -27.50 43.23 16.28
CA ASP A 383 -27.09 44.53 16.82
C ASP A 383 -25.57 44.62 17.11
N ALA A 384 -24.87 43.49 17.04
CA ALA A 384 -23.41 43.43 17.20
C ALA A 384 -22.70 43.96 15.94
N THR A 385 -21.61 44.69 16.15
CA THR A 385 -20.71 45.13 15.07
C THR A 385 -20.11 43.92 14.34
N ILE A 386 -19.51 44.16 13.17
CA ILE A 386 -18.83 43.09 12.42
C ILE A 386 -17.67 42.52 13.25
N ASP A 387 -16.88 43.37 13.90
CA ASP A 387 -15.74 42.96 14.71
C ASP A 387 -16.17 42.16 15.95
N GLU A 388 -17.26 42.55 16.61
CA GLU A 388 -17.84 41.78 17.72
C GLU A 388 -18.34 40.40 17.27
N ARG A 389 -18.98 40.32 16.09
CA ARG A 389 -19.41 39.04 15.52
C ARG A 389 -18.25 38.14 15.14
N LEU A 390 -17.18 38.70 14.57
CA LEU A 390 -15.95 37.97 14.27
C LEU A 390 -15.28 37.49 15.55
N ALA A 391 -15.16 38.35 16.58
CA ALA A 391 -14.62 37.95 17.88
C ALA A 391 -15.47 36.87 18.57
N ALA A 392 -16.77 36.86 18.32
CA ALA A 392 -17.67 35.84 18.83
C ALA A 392 -17.60 34.51 18.05
N GLU A 393 -17.11 34.48 16.80
CA GLU A 393 -17.10 33.28 15.97
C GLU A 393 -16.05 32.25 16.43
N PRO A 394 -16.42 30.98 16.72
CA PRO A 394 -15.48 29.96 17.19
C PRO A 394 -14.26 29.76 16.29
N GLN A 395 -14.44 29.83 14.96
CA GLN A 395 -13.34 29.73 14.01
C GLN A 395 -12.34 30.87 14.18
N ALA A 396 -12.79 32.12 14.18
CA ALA A 396 -11.91 33.28 14.32
C ALA A 396 -11.17 33.32 15.66
N ARG A 397 -11.76 32.74 16.71
CA ARG A 397 -11.12 32.61 18.03
C ARG A 397 -9.90 31.67 17.99
N VAL A 398 -9.92 30.62 17.17
CA VAL A 398 -8.86 29.60 17.13
C VAL A 398 -7.88 29.80 15.96
N GLN A 399 -8.39 30.12 14.77
CA GLN A 399 -7.65 30.10 13.51
C GLN A 399 -6.41 31.00 13.50
N GLN A 400 -6.44 32.12 14.24
CA GLN A 400 -5.28 33.02 14.33
C GLN A 400 -4.06 32.33 14.97
N ILE A 401 -4.28 31.41 15.92
CA ILE A 401 -3.20 30.66 16.57
C ILE A 401 -2.47 29.80 15.52
N GLU A 402 -3.24 29.07 14.70
CA GLU A 402 -2.71 28.25 13.61
C GLU A 402 -2.00 29.12 12.57
N MET A 403 -2.57 30.26 12.17
CA MET A 403 -1.95 31.15 11.19
C MET A 403 -0.57 31.64 11.64
N ILE A 404 -0.42 32.02 12.91
CA ILE A 404 0.87 32.46 13.48
C ILE A 404 1.84 31.29 13.53
N LEU A 405 1.41 30.12 14.02
CA LEU A 405 2.23 28.91 14.08
C LEU A 405 2.74 28.53 12.69
N ASN A 406 1.86 28.50 11.69
CA ASN A 406 2.19 28.19 10.30
C ASN A 406 3.16 29.23 9.71
N HIS A 407 2.97 30.52 10.03
CA HIS A 407 3.90 31.57 9.61
C HIS A 407 5.29 31.39 10.23
N HIS A 408 5.37 31.03 11.51
CA HIS A 408 6.64 30.73 12.18
C HIS A 408 7.38 29.55 11.54
N ILE A 409 6.64 28.53 11.11
CA ILE A 409 7.19 27.32 10.50
C ILE A 409 7.73 27.56 9.09
N TRP A 410 6.95 28.23 8.24
CA TRP A 410 7.20 28.31 6.79
C TRP A 410 7.83 29.60 6.30
N HIS A 411 7.70 30.69 7.06
CA HIS A 411 7.99 32.03 6.56
C HIS A 411 8.91 32.84 7.45
N ALA A 412 8.89 32.63 8.77
CA ALA A 412 9.73 33.37 9.69
C ALA A 412 11.23 33.09 9.42
N LEU A 413 11.89 34.08 8.82
CA LEU A 413 13.32 34.01 8.53
C LEU A 413 14.09 34.04 9.84
N ARG A 414 15.03 33.11 10.03
CA ARG A 414 15.86 33.01 11.24
C ARG A 414 17.34 33.29 10.94
N VAL A 415 18.05 33.74 11.98
CA VAL A 415 19.49 34.06 11.93
C VAL A 415 20.32 32.78 12.09
N ASP A 416 21.52 32.75 11.50
CA ASP A 416 22.54 31.70 11.66
C ASP A 416 22.07 30.27 11.33
N MET A 417 21.06 30.14 10.47
CA MET A 417 20.55 28.83 10.07
C MET A 417 21.52 28.07 9.17
N PRO A 418 21.47 26.73 9.14
CA PRO A 418 22.30 25.93 8.22
C PRO A 418 22.10 26.34 6.75
N LYS A 419 23.16 26.17 5.95
CA LYS A 419 23.21 26.67 4.57
C LYS A 419 22.05 26.11 3.73
N GLY A 420 21.19 27.00 3.22
CA GLY A 420 20.02 26.65 2.41
C GLY A 420 18.71 26.50 3.19
N GLN A 421 18.73 26.66 4.52
CA GLN A 421 17.57 26.45 5.39
C GLN A 421 17.18 27.76 6.08
N SER A 422 16.46 28.67 5.43
CA SER A 422 16.17 29.99 6.04
C SER A 422 14.99 30.02 7.02
N VAL A 423 14.23 28.92 7.14
CA VAL A 423 12.99 28.80 7.91
C VAL A 423 12.96 27.50 8.70
N LEU A 424 12.12 27.42 9.73
CA LEU A 424 12.13 26.32 10.70
C LEU A 424 11.92 24.95 10.04
N ILE A 425 10.90 24.78 9.20
CA ILE A 425 10.61 23.47 8.56
C ILE A 425 11.77 22.93 7.75
N ARG A 426 12.55 23.80 7.10
CA ARG A 426 13.70 23.39 6.26
C ARG A 426 14.89 22.93 7.08
N ALA A 427 14.93 23.25 8.37
CA ALA A 427 16.01 22.87 9.27
C ALA A 427 15.73 21.59 10.07
N ARG A 428 14.56 21.00 9.89
CA ARG A 428 14.12 19.79 10.60
C ARG A 428 13.85 18.69 9.58
N GLU A 429 13.95 17.44 10.02
CA GLU A 429 13.79 16.25 9.16
C GLU A 429 12.31 15.83 9.04
N TRP A 430 11.44 16.80 8.73
CA TRP A 430 10.00 16.63 8.60
C TRP A 430 9.50 17.13 7.24
N SER A 431 8.70 16.28 6.60
CA SER A 431 8.01 16.54 5.34
C SER A 431 6.54 16.84 5.58
N TYR A 432 6.02 17.84 4.87
CA TYR A 432 4.60 18.16 4.88
C TYR A 432 3.82 17.19 4.02
N VAL A 433 2.79 16.57 4.59
CA VAL A 433 1.99 15.55 3.91
C VAL A 433 1.02 16.22 2.95
N ASN A 434 1.14 15.85 1.67
CA ASN A 434 0.27 16.29 0.59
C ASN A 434 -0.17 15.10 -0.29
N MET A 435 -1.13 15.34 -1.19
CA MET A 435 -1.71 14.29 -2.04
C MET A 435 -0.74 13.72 -3.08
N ASP A 436 0.26 14.49 -3.49
CA ASP A 436 1.18 14.11 -4.57
C ASP A 436 2.29 13.19 -4.04
N ASP A 437 2.87 13.55 -2.90
CA ASP A 437 4.00 12.82 -2.30
C ASP A 437 3.55 11.68 -1.39
N SER A 438 2.42 11.85 -0.68
CA SER A 438 1.94 10.90 0.34
C SER A 438 0.44 10.65 0.27
N PRO A 439 -0.07 10.11 -0.85
CA PRO A 439 -1.49 10.01 -1.18
C PRO A 439 -2.32 9.20 -0.17
N THR A 440 -1.69 8.27 0.54
CA THR A 440 -2.39 7.41 1.52
C THR A 440 -2.56 8.10 2.87
N LEU A 441 -1.52 8.80 3.34
CA LEU A 441 -1.57 9.53 4.61
C LEU A 441 -2.36 10.83 4.49
N SER A 442 -2.36 11.46 3.32
CA SER A 442 -3.15 12.66 3.03
C SER A 442 -4.67 12.41 3.05
N GLU A 443 -5.14 11.16 2.95
CA GLU A 443 -6.57 10.85 3.10
C GLU A 443 -7.12 11.27 4.48
N ILE A 444 -6.26 11.38 5.50
CA ILE A 444 -6.65 11.79 6.85
C ILE A 444 -7.22 13.20 6.85
N TYR A 445 -6.80 14.07 5.93
CA TYR A 445 -7.42 15.38 5.77
C TYR A 445 -8.92 15.24 5.54
N LEU A 446 -9.41 14.19 4.85
CA LEU A 446 -10.85 13.97 4.61
C LEU A 446 -11.66 13.72 5.90
N GLY A 447 -11.00 13.48 7.02
CA GLY A 447 -11.61 13.27 8.33
C GLY A 447 -12.30 11.91 8.48
N TYR A 448 -12.70 11.60 9.71
CA TYR A 448 -13.40 10.36 10.00
C TYR A 448 -14.90 10.52 9.72
N LYS A 449 -15.35 10.09 8.54
CA LYS A 449 -16.75 10.24 8.06
C LYS A 449 -17.83 9.93 9.11
N PRO A 450 -17.72 8.88 9.96
CA PRO A 450 -18.75 8.58 10.96
C PRO A 450 -18.98 9.66 12.03
N LEU A 451 -17.99 10.50 12.31
CA LEU A 451 -18.15 11.60 13.28
C LEU A 451 -18.69 12.90 12.66
N GLY A 452 -18.81 12.97 11.33
CA GLY A 452 -19.32 14.15 10.63
C GLY A 452 -18.52 15.44 10.90
N ARG A 453 -19.13 16.59 10.62
CA ARG A 453 -18.70 17.96 11.00
C ARG A 453 -17.19 18.26 10.88
N ARG A 454 -16.53 17.75 9.84
CA ARG A 454 -15.09 18.00 9.60
C ARG A 454 -14.78 19.51 9.55
N SER A 455 -15.66 20.31 8.96
CA SER A 455 -15.47 21.77 8.87
C SER A 455 -15.39 22.46 10.24
N GLU A 456 -15.97 21.88 11.28
CA GLU A 456 -15.87 22.36 12.67
C GLU A 456 -14.59 21.87 13.36
N HIS A 457 -13.95 20.85 12.79
CA HIS A 457 -12.75 20.21 13.34
C HIS A 457 -11.67 19.96 12.26
N PRO A 458 -11.17 21.00 11.58
CA PRO A 458 -10.23 20.80 10.49
C PRO A 458 -8.87 20.31 10.98
N LEU A 459 -8.28 19.40 10.21
CA LEU A 459 -6.85 19.08 10.29
C LEU A 459 -6.11 20.11 9.43
N SER A 460 -5.38 21.03 10.07
CA SER A 460 -4.72 22.15 9.39
C SER A 460 -3.32 21.80 8.90
N ALA A 461 -2.62 20.91 9.61
CA ALA A 461 -1.31 20.43 9.20
C ALA A 461 -1.09 18.96 9.58
N LEU A 462 -0.33 18.27 8.73
CA LEU A 462 0.10 16.89 8.92
C LEU A 462 1.52 16.75 8.40
N PHE A 463 2.41 16.21 9.23
CA PHE A 463 3.81 16.02 8.92
C PHE A 463 4.22 14.57 9.14
N GLU A 464 5.17 14.14 8.33
CA GLU A 464 5.85 12.87 8.50
C GLU A 464 7.36 13.05 8.44
N VAL A 465 8.07 12.05 8.95
CA VAL A 465 9.52 12.07 8.92
C VAL A 465 10.01 11.98 7.48
N ASP A 466 11.02 12.80 7.14
CA ASP A 466 11.60 12.85 5.78
C ASP A 466 11.93 11.47 5.23
N GLU A 467 11.68 11.30 3.93
CA GLU A 467 11.90 10.04 3.20
C GLU A 467 11.14 8.83 3.79
N GLN A 468 10.14 9.07 4.64
CA GLN A 468 9.35 8.02 5.31
C GLN A 468 10.23 7.06 6.13
N ARG A 469 11.37 7.54 6.64
CA ARG A 469 12.37 6.73 7.34
C ARG A 469 11.89 6.15 8.68
N LEU A 470 10.90 6.79 9.31
CA LEU A 470 10.35 6.40 10.62
C LEU A 470 8.82 6.52 10.62
N PRO A 471 8.12 5.73 11.46
CA PRO A 471 6.66 5.66 11.46
C PRO A 471 5.97 6.90 12.06
N HIS A 472 6.73 7.81 12.67
CA HIS A 472 6.21 8.94 13.42
C HIS A 472 5.39 9.89 12.54
N VAL A 473 4.35 10.47 13.15
CA VAL A 473 3.48 11.46 12.53
C VAL A 473 3.25 12.59 13.53
N THR A 474 3.33 13.83 13.07
CA THR A 474 2.85 14.98 13.85
C THR A 474 1.73 15.71 13.10
N MET A 475 0.79 16.29 13.83
CA MET A 475 -0.35 16.96 13.21
C MET A 475 -0.94 18.07 14.07
N VAL A 476 -1.72 18.94 13.43
CA VAL A 476 -2.43 20.05 14.05
C VAL A 476 -3.92 19.95 13.73
N VAL A 477 -4.75 19.96 14.77
CA VAL A 477 -6.21 19.99 14.66
C VAL A 477 -6.74 21.23 15.37
N GLU A 478 -7.76 21.83 14.76
CA GLU A 478 -8.49 22.95 15.34
C GLU A 478 -9.91 22.51 15.70
N HIS A 479 -10.52 23.13 16.72
CA HIS A 479 -11.90 22.86 17.11
C HIS A 479 -12.69 24.16 17.22
N TYR A 480 -13.54 24.40 16.23
CA TYR A 480 -14.43 25.56 16.12
C TYR A 480 -15.76 25.28 16.82
N SER A 481 -15.69 24.80 18.07
CA SER A 481 -16.86 24.50 18.89
C SER A 481 -17.23 25.68 19.78
N GLU A 482 -18.52 25.87 20.06
CA GLU A 482 -19.01 26.77 21.10
C GLU A 482 -18.61 26.29 22.51
N GLU A 483 -18.44 24.97 22.68
CA GLU A 483 -17.93 24.41 23.92
C GLU A 483 -16.47 24.83 24.13
N GLU A 484 -16.21 25.49 25.25
CA GLU A 484 -14.89 26.00 25.61
C GLU A 484 -13.91 24.87 25.97
N ALA A 485 -12.64 25.25 26.09
CA ALA A 485 -11.54 24.39 26.47
C ALA A 485 -11.77 23.84 27.88
N GLY A 486 -11.53 22.54 28.03
CA GLY A 486 -11.64 21.85 29.30
C GLY A 486 -10.78 20.60 29.33
N GLU A 487 -10.76 19.91 30.47
CA GLU A 487 -9.92 18.71 30.66
C GLU A 487 -10.39 17.49 29.86
N GLY A 488 -11.64 17.51 29.38
CA GLY A 488 -12.20 16.43 28.56
C GLY A 488 -11.47 16.24 27.22
N ILE A 489 -11.55 15.04 26.66
CA ILE A 489 -10.92 14.66 25.39
C ILE A 489 -11.96 14.74 24.27
N ARG A 490 -11.70 15.55 23.26
CA ARG A 490 -12.59 15.69 22.10
C ARG A 490 -12.50 14.44 21.23
N THR A 491 -13.64 13.99 20.73
CA THR A 491 -13.69 12.79 19.88
C THR A 491 -12.88 12.96 18.61
N HIS A 492 -12.83 14.15 18.02
CA HIS A 492 -12.02 14.41 16.83
C HIS A 492 -10.51 14.38 17.10
N GLU A 493 -10.02 14.71 18.31
CA GLU A 493 -8.59 14.51 18.64
C GLU A 493 -8.24 13.02 18.57
N LEU A 494 -9.06 12.17 19.18
CA LEU A 494 -8.88 10.73 19.14
C LEU A 494 -9.03 10.18 17.72
N ALA A 495 -10.00 10.68 16.96
CA ALA A 495 -10.28 10.19 15.62
C ALA A 495 -9.10 10.42 14.68
N TYR A 496 -8.50 11.61 14.67
CA TYR A 496 -7.35 11.90 13.81
C TYR A 496 -6.11 11.09 14.22
N ILE A 497 -5.84 10.98 15.52
CA ILE A 497 -4.76 10.12 16.04
C ILE A 497 -4.93 8.68 15.57
N LEU A 498 -6.13 8.12 15.77
CA LEU A 498 -6.41 6.73 15.42
C LEU A 498 -6.42 6.51 13.90
N LEU A 499 -6.90 7.48 13.11
CA LEU A 499 -6.81 7.43 11.65
C LEU A 499 -5.36 7.38 11.18
N ALA A 500 -4.49 8.24 11.72
CA ALA A 500 -3.07 8.24 11.41
C ALA A 500 -2.42 6.89 11.75
N MET A 501 -2.68 6.36 12.93
CA MET A 501 -2.20 5.02 13.29
C MET A 501 -2.75 3.95 12.35
N GLN A 502 -4.04 3.98 12.00
CA GLN A 502 -4.67 2.99 11.14
C GLN A 502 -4.07 2.99 9.73
N VAL A 503 -3.82 4.17 9.17
CA VAL A 503 -3.17 4.34 7.86
C VAL A 503 -1.72 3.86 7.94
N ARG A 504 -0.94 4.30 8.92
CA ARG A 504 0.47 3.88 9.09
C ARG A 504 0.61 2.36 9.29
N TYR A 505 -0.22 1.73 10.11
CA TYR A 505 -0.22 0.27 10.23
C TYR A 505 -0.67 -0.48 8.96
N SER A 506 -1.27 0.22 7.99
CA SER A 506 -1.62 -0.35 6.69
C SER A 506 -0.55 -0.17 5.63
N GLN A 507 0.44 0.70 5.88
CA GLN A 507 1.52 1.01 4.97
C GLN A 507 2.62 -0.06 5.07
N PRO A 508 2.97 -0.72 3.95
CA PRO A 508 3.97 -1.78 3.90
C PRO A 508 5.34 -1.42 4.47
N GLU A 509 5.74 -0.18 4.23
CA GLU A 509 7.04 0.38 4.54
C GLU A 509 7.26 0.42 6.06
N PHE A 510 6.18 0.43 6.84
CA PHE A 510 6.23 0.47 8.30
C PHE A 510 5.93 -0.88 8.97
N SER A 511 5.89 -1.99 8.22
CA SER A 511 5.54 -3.31 8.76
C SER A 511 6.53 -3.85 9.81
N GLU A 512 7.77 -3.36 9.83
CA GLU A 512 8.75 -3.74 10.86
C GLU A 512 8.53 -3.06 12.21
N TYR A 513 7.76 -1.97 12.23
CA TYR A 513 7.48 -1.19 13.43
C TYR A 513 6.29 -1.77 14.20
N LYS A 514 6.51 -2.01 15.49
CA LYS A 514 5.47 -2.48 16.42
C LYS A 514 4.71 -1.32 17.06
N THR A 515 5.23 -0.10 16.93
CA THR A 515 4.64 1.10 17.48
C THR A 515 4.68 2.19 16.44
N ILE A 516 3.52 2.81 16.18
CA ILE A 516 3.39 4.03 15.39
C ILE A 516 3.11 5.18 16.37
N PRO A 517 4.09 6.06 16.64
CA PRO A 517 3.88 7.23 17.46
C PRO A 517 3.18 8.35 16.69
N VAL A 518 2.21 8.99 17.34
CA VAL A 518 1.50 10.16 16.79
C VAL A 518 1.54 11.29 17.81
N LEU A 519 1.97 12.48 17.39
CA LEU A 519 1.90 13.70 18.19
C LEU A 519 0.85 14.65 17.58
N LEU A 520 -0.09 15.12 18.40
CA LEU A 520 -1.16 15.99 17.96
C LEU A 520 -1.17 17.28 18.79
N LEU A 521 -1.13 18.42 18.11
CA LEU A 521 -1.46 19.72 18.68
C LEU A 521 -2.96 19.94 18.48
N SER A 522 -3.69 20.17 19.56
CA SER A 522 -5.11 20.50 19.51
C SER A 522 -5.31 21.95 19.97
N PHE A 523 -5.94 22.76 19.12
CA PHE A 523 -6.34 24.13 19.43
C PHE A 523 -7.86 24.25 19.55
N MET A 524 -8.34 24.97 20.56
CA MET A 524 -9.75 24.99 20.94
C MET A 524 -10.19 26.35 21.51
N THR A 525 -11.48 26.65 21.33
CA THR A 525 -12.16 27.83 21.87
C THR A 525 -11.99 27.93 23.40
N PRO A 526 -11.88 29.12 24.01
CA PRO A 526 -11.75 30.42 23.35
C PRO A 526 -10.38 30.61 22.70
N ARG A 527 -9.27 30.44 23.40
CA ARG A 527 -7.91 30.48 22.82
C ARG A 527 -6.98 29.61 23.64
N HIS A 528 -7.10 28.30 23.50
CA HIS A 528 -6.24 27.35 24.22
C HIS A 528 -5.67 26.30 23.29
N GLY A 529 -4.55 25.72 23.71
CA GLY A 529 -3.96 24.57 23.04
C GLY A 529 -3.49 23.51 24.02
N ARG A 530 -3.35 22.28 23.54
CA ARG A 530 -2.63 21.20 24.23
C ARG A 530 -1.89 20.32 23.24
N ILE A 531 -0.94 19.56 23.76
CA ILE A 531 -0.17 18.58 23.00
C ILE A 531 -0.48 17.19 23.53
N MET A 532 -0.65 16.26 22.60
CA MET A 532 -0.99 14.88 22.89
C MET A 532 0.01 13.95 22.21
N GLU A 533 0.54 12.97 22.94
CA GLU A 533 1.34 11.89 22.37
C GLU A 533 0.52 10.61 22.45
N ALA A 534 0.39 9.88 21.35
CA ALA A 534 -0.29 8.61 21.32
C ALA A 534 0.62 7.52 20.77
N TYR A 535 0.57 6.34 21.39
CA TYR A 535 1.25 5.16 20.92
C TYR A 535 0.55 3.89 21.39
N LEU A 536 0.78 2.81 20.66
CA LEU A 536 0.27 1.49 21.00
C LEU A 536 1.42 0.64 21.57
N GLU A 537 1.23 0.13 22.79
CA GLU A 537 2.18 -0.75 23.47
C GLU A 537 1.39 -1.96 23.97
N ASP A 538 1.80 -3.18 23.62
CA ASP A 538 1.10 -4.43 23.97
C ASP A 538 -0.41 -4.43 23.65
N ARG A 539 -0.80 -3.78 22.54
CA ARG A 539 -2.20 -3.59 22.09
C ARG A 539 -3.05 -2.70 23.00
N LYS A 540 -2.43 -1.92 23.89
CA LYS A 540 -3.09 -0.89 24.68
C LYS A 540 -2.70 0.47 24.13
N LEU A 541 -3.71 1.28 23.80
CA LEU A 541 -3.47 2.64 23.35
C LEU A 541 -3.21 3.51 24.58
N THR A 542 -2.03 4.12 24.63
CA THR A 542 -1.72 5.15 25.61
C THR A 542 -1.81 6.50 24.93
N LEU A 543 -2.47 7.44 25.59
CA LEU A 543 -2.59 8.82 25.19
C LEU A 543 -2.03 9.69 26.32
N GLY A 544 -0.84 10.23 26.10
CA GLY A 544 -0.26 11.30 26.88
C GLY A 544 -0.98 12.61 26.59
N VAL A 545 -1.41 13.34 27.61
CA VAL A 545 -2.13 14.61 27.46
C VAL A 545 -1.45 15.66 28.33
N SER A 546 -1.03 16.76 27.71
CA SER A 546 -0.46 17.88 28.46
C SER A 546 -1.54 18.68 29.20
N ARG A 547 -1.12 19.56 30.10
CA ARG A 547 -1.98 20.66 30.57
C ARG A 547 -2.47 21.52 29.39
N LEU A 548 -3.54 22.27 29.61
CA LEU A 548 -3.99 23.31 28.69
C LEU A 548 -3.08 24.54 28.81
N TYR A 549 -2.73 25.11 27.65
CA TYR A 549 -1.97 26.34 27.54
C TYR A 549 -2.86 27.46 27.02
N SER A 550 -2.72 28.65 27.59
CA SER A 550 -3.45 29.85 27.17
C SER A 550 -2.77 30.47 25.95
N PHE A 551 -3.58 30.83 24.96
CA PHE A 551 -3.23 31.68 23.82
C PHE A 551 -4.12 32.94 23.82
N LYS A 552 -4.63 33.34 24.99
CA LYS A 552 -5.48 34.53 25.11
C LYS A 552 -4.69 35.83 24.94
N THR A 553 -3.40 35.83 25.28
CA THR A 553 -2.52 36.99 25.20
C THR A 553 -1.17 36.60 24.59
N ASN A 554 -0.47 37.57 24.01
CA ASN A 554 0.88 37.34 23.47
C ASN A 554 1.92 37.00 24.55
N ILE A 555 1.66 37.35 25.82
CA ILE A 555 2.57 37.09 26.94
C ILE A 555 2.45 35.62 27.40
N GLU A 556 1.24 35.08 27.41
CA GLU A 556 0.97 33.72 27.87
C GLU A 556 1.18 32.67 26.77
N ALA A 557 0.97 33.04 25.50
CA ALA A 557 0.98 32.14 24.35
C ALA A 557 2.34 31.47 24.14
N PRO A 558 2.47 30.15 24.36
CA PRO A 558 3.75 29.45 24.30
C PRO A 558 4.03 28.93 22.88
N PHE A 559 4.07 29.82 21.88
CA PHE A 559 4.30 29.44 20.48
C PHE A 559 5.57 28.61 20.29
N GLU A 560 6.70 29.05 20.86
CA GLU A 560 7.97 28.32 20.77
C GLU A 560 7.90 26.91 21.37
N LEU A 561 7.12 26.71 22.45
CA LEU A 561 6.91 25.37 23.01
C LEU A 561 6.17 24.48 21.99
N PHE A 562 5.10 24.98 21.40
CA PHE A 562 4.31 24.21 20.43
C PHE A 562 5.11 23.92 19.15
N GLU A 563 5.89 24.89 18.64
CA GLU A 563 6.83 24.70 17.54
C GLU A 563 7.88 23.63 17.86
N SER A 564 8.45 23.68 19.08
CA SER A 564 9.51 22.76 19.51
C SER A 564 9.06 21.31 19.53
N TRP A 565 7.79 21.05 19.86
CA TRP A 565 7.23 19.70 19.90
C TRP A 565 6.71 19.25 18.54
N LEU A 566 6.07 20.13 17.77
CA LEU A 566 5.51 19.79 16.46
C LEU A 566 6.59 19.34 15.46
N LEU A 567 7.76 19.98 15.50
CA LEU A 567 8.92 19.67 14.64
C LEU A 567 10.13 19.15 15.45
N GLY A 568 9.84 18.58 16.62
CA GLY A 568 10.80 17.91 17.48
C GLY A 568 11.36 16.63 16.85
N ASP A 569 12.43 16.10 17.41
CA ASP A 569 13.09 14.90 16.88
C ASP A 569 12.27 13.64 17.19
N PRO A 570 12.04 12.77 16.20
CA PRO A 570 11.47 11.44 16.45
C PRO A 570 12.49 10.60 17.22
N VAL A 571 12.08 10.07 18.37
CA VAL A 571 12.91 9.24 19.25
C VAL A 571 12.17 7.97 19.66
N GLY A 572 12.81 7.15 20.49
CA GLY A 572 12.24 5.92 21.05
C GLY A 572 12.33 4.73 20.10
N LEU A 573 12.43 3.54 20.69
CA LEU A 573 12.52 2.29 19.93
C LEU A 573 11.14 1.89 19.43
N THR A 574 10.96 1.84 18.11
CA THR A 574 9.67 1.55 17.48
C THR A 574 9.67 0.19 16.75
N SER A 575 10.86 -0.38 16.48
CA SER A 575 11.03 -1.63 15.76
C SER A 575 11.35 -2.82 16.71
N ALA A 576 11.25 -4.05 16.20
CA ALA A 576 11.64 -5.26 16.94
C ALA A 576 13.16 -5.52 16.95
N SER A 577 13.87 -5.08 15.91
CA SER A 577 15.31 -5.33 15.67
C SER A 577 16.21 -4.47 16.55
N GLU A 578 15.75 -3.29 16.99
CA GLU A 578 16.49 -2.39 17.89
C GLU A 578 16.79 -2.98 19.28
N THR A 579 16.21 -4.15 19.61
CA THR A 579 16.59 -4.89 20.83
C THR A 579 17.99 -5.50 20.77
N SER A 580 18.61 -5.60 19.59
CA SER A 580 19.93 -6.22 19.36
C SER A 580 21.10 -5.23 19.25
N ASP A 581 20.85 -3.95 18.98
CA ASP A 581 21.91 -2.97 18.63
C ASP A 581 22.21 -1.93 19.71
N LYS A 582 21.79 -2.16 20.96
CA LYS A 582 22.26 -1.37 22.10
C LYS A 582 23.77 -1.51 22.36
N ALA A 583 24.43 -2.52 21.80
CA ALA A 583 25.88 -2.71 21.96
C ALA A 583 26.72 -1.95 20.90
N SER A 584 26.12 -1.49 19.81
CA SER A 584 26.83 -0.92 18.65
C SER A 584 26.63 0.61 18.51
N HIS A 585 25.53 1.17 19.03
CA HIS A 585 25.26 2.62 18.90
C HIS A 585 25.91 3.48 20.00
N GLU A 586 26.23 2.93 21.18
CA GLU A 586 26.96 3.66 22.24
C GLU A 586 28.45 3.87 21.90
N ALA A 587 28.97 3.29 20.81
CA ALA A 587 30.35 3.43 20.38
C ALA A 587 30.60 4.56 19.35
N HIS A 588 29.55 5.20 18.82
CA HIS A 588 29.67 6.25 17.79
C HIS A 588 29.31 7.66 18.25
N ILE A 589 28.99 7.85 19.55
CA ILE A 589 28.81 9.17 20.18
C ILE A 589 29.74 9.28 21.40
N ALA A 590 31.04 9.08 21.15
CA ALA A 590 32.13 9.44 22.06
C ALA A 590 33.14 10.32 21.33
#